data_AF-A0A0B7MN31-F1
#
_entry.id   AF-A0A0B7MN31-F1
#
_cell.length_a   1.000
_cell.length_b   1.000
_cell.length_c   1.000
_cell.angle_alpha   90.00
_cell.angle_beta   90.00
_cell.angle_gamma   90.00
#
_symmetry.space_group_name_H-M   'P 1'
#
loop_
_entity.id
_entity.type
_entity.pdbx_description
1 polymer ?
#
loop_
_entity_poly.entity_id
_entity_poly.type
_entity_poly.pdbx_seq_one_letter_code
_entity_poly.pdbx_strand_id
1 'polypeptide(L)'
;MNSQIEQDLINKYTNFKTTASKIGLEEALVQYKTIGLQDWKLENGMLVIELIELFDDIEEKHRNMTTWKYLLEGFVHLPTRLEIINGLTKHNRIACKEVSIIAYLNEKREIVQRLKTCFWVRYFSEMIYKIIEEYPEYAFIIRFKLTEMQILPDLITRLTVVYCRDTVEFLNGIFYSKSTWFLTQSVNSGQYFVKMKSRIMADIEANVKLNGQINPVAVSLAIRALVGIIAYFGIKLNETEVALCIKLLGKIHSRRLVELLLCLLLLSADQFLKKQNELSKVLIQLLQSEVSEMPLLILVYFQTDAIQQVEDMIRSVLSMHIPIPKLGLFEMQKLFTSLKLSTMI
;
A
#
# COMPACT_ATOMS: atom_id res chain seq x y z
N MET A 1 -5.45 32.18 -31.23
CA MET A 1 -6.85 31.83 -30.88
C MET A 1 -6.75 30.70 -29.86
N ASN A 2 -7.19 30.80 -28.61
CA ASN A 2 -8.12 31.74 -27.96
C ASN A 2 -7.65 32.10 -26.53
N SER A 3 -6.73 33.07 -26.40
CA SER A 3 -6.41 33.63 -25.08
C SER A 3 -7.64 34.25 -24.42
N GLN A 4 -8.62 34.70 -25.19
CA GLN A 4 -9.88 35.26 -24.70
C GLN A 4 -10.77 34.21 -24.02
N ILE A 5 -10.85 32.99 -24.57
CA ILE A 5 -11.68 31.90 -23.99
C ILE A 5 -11.00 31.31 -22.77
N GLU A 6 -9.67 31.17 -22.81
CA GLU A 6 -8.88 30.79 -21.64
C GLU A 6 -9.02 31.83 -20.52
N GLN A 7 -8.96 33.12 -20.85
CA GLN A 7 -9.20 34.20 -19.91
C GLN A 7 -10.65 34.19 -19.39
N ASP A 8 -11.65 33.89 -20.23
CA ASP A 8 -13.05 33.80 -19.80
C ASP A 8 -13.32 32.58 -18.91
N LEU A 9 -12.66 31.45 -19.15
CA LEU A 9 -12.72 30.27 -18.29
C LEU A 9 -12.02 30.53 -16.96
N ILE A 10 -10.83 31.14 -16.98
CA ILE A 10 -10.13 31.60 -15.78
C ILE A 10 -10.99 32.62 -15.03
N ASN A 11 -11.65 33.54 -15.73
CA ASN A 11 -12.53 34.54 -15.12
C ASN A 11 -13.78 33.91 -14.53
N LYS A 12 -14.41 32.92 -15.19
CA LYS A 12 -15.57 32.18 -14.66
C LYS A 12 -15.20 31.30 -13.48
N TYR A 13 -14.05 30.63 -13.52
CA TYR A 13 -13.53 29.85 -12.39
C TYR A 13 -13.12 30.75 -11.22
N THR A 14 -12.47 31.89 -11.50
CA THR A 14 -12.10 32.88 -10.48
C THR A 14 -13.35 33.53 -9.92
N ASN A 15 -14.38 33.80 -10.74
CA ASN A 15 -15.70 34.24 -10.28
C ASN A 15 -16.35 33.17 -9.41
N PHE A 16 -16.36 31.91 -9.82
CA PHE A 16 -16.87 30.80 -9.01
C PHE A 16 -16.12 30.69 -7.69
N LYS A 17 -14.80 30.85 -7.70
CA LYS A 17 -13.94 30.84 -6.50
C LYS A 17 -14.17 32.06 -5.58
N THR A 18 -14.58 33.22 -6.12
CA THR A 18 -14.88 34.44 -5.35
C THR A 18 -16.35 34.51 -4.90
N THR A 19 -17.30 34.00 -5.69
CA THR A 19 -18.74 33.89 -5.33
C THR A 19 -19.04 32.69 -4.45
N ALA A 20 -18.35 31.56 -4.65
CA ALA A 20 -18.19 30.52 -3.64
C ALA A 20 -17.19 31.01 -2.57
N SER A 21 -17.51 32.15 -1.96
CA SER A 21 -17.05 32.41 -0.62
C SER A 21 -17.42 31.19 0.22
N LYS A 22 -16.53 30.80 1.14
CA LYS A 22 -16.76 29.72 2.11
C LYS A 22 -18.19 29.77 2.67
N ILE A 23 -18.68 30.99 2.88
CA ILE A 23 -19.98 31.38 3.40
C ILE A 23 -21.14 31.15 2.41
N GLY A 24 -21.03 31.40 1.10
CA GLY A 24 -22.16 31.23 0.18
C GLY A 24 -22.56 29.77 -0.05
N LEU A 25 -21.58 28.87 -0.13
CA LEU A 25 -21.83 27.43 -0.23
C LEU A 25 -22.09 26.82 1.16
N GLU A 26 -21.50 27.35 2.24
CA GLU A 26 -21.84 26.94 3.62
C GLU A 26 -23.23 27.45 4.07
N GLU A 27 -23.69 28.64 3.70
CA GLU A 27 -25.04 29.16 4.00
C GLU A 27 -26.11 28.43 3.18
N ALA A 28 -25.81 28.17 1.90
CA ALA A 28 -26.56 27.22 1.07
C ALA A 28 -26.34 25.75 1.46
N LEU A 29 -25.69 25.45 2.59
CA LEU A 29 -25.62 24.11 3.18
C LEU A 29 -26.09 24.10 4.65
N VAL A 30 -26.02 25.23 5.37
CA VAL A 30 -26.49 25.46 6.75
C VAL A 30 -28.00 25.69 6.76
N GLN A 31 -28.58 26.36 5.76
CA GLN A 31 -30.03 26.30 5.51
C GLN A 31 -30.49 24.87 5.14
N TYR A 32 -29.57 23.99 4.71
CA TYR A 32 -29.84 22.65 4.19
C TYR A 32 -29.58 21.52 5.19
N LYS A 33 -29.07 21.81 6.40
CA LYS A 33 -29.18 20.87 7.53
C LYS A 33 -30.63 20.55 7.88
N THR A 34 -31.57 21.36 7.38
CA THR A 34 -33.01 21.28 7.57
C THR A 34 -33.75 20.50 6.47
N ILE A 35 -33.09 20.18 5.34
CA ILE A 35 -33.71 19.49 4.21
C ILE A 35 -33.19 18.04 4.19
N GLY A 36 -34.12 17.08 4.24
CA GLY A 36 -33.77 15.66 4.30
C GLY A 36 -32.98 15.18 3.09
N LEU A 37 -32.14 14.16 3.28
CA LEU A 37 -31.28 13.50 2.28
C LEU A 37 -31.99 13.06 0.98
N GLN A 38 -33.33 13.06 0.94
CA GLN A 38 -34.12 12.70 -0.24
C GLN A 38 -34.31 13.84 -1.23
N ASP A 39 -34.42 15.09 -0.78
CA ASP A 39 -34.70 16.24 -1.66
C ASP A 39 -33.45 16.75 -2.39
N TRP A 40 -32.25 16.43 -1.87
CA TRP A 40 -30.97 16.71 -2.53
C TRP A 40 -30.87 16.08 -3.94
N LYS A 41 -31.51 14.92 -4.15
CA LYS A 41 -31.40 14.15 -5.41
C LYS A 41 -32.12 14.78 -6.60
N LEU A 42 -33.10 15.67 -6.39
CA LEU A 42 -34.02 16.08 -7.44
C LEU A 42 -33.64 17.40 -8.12
N GLU A 43 -33.26 18.44 -7.39
CA GLU A 43 -32.95 19.75 -8.00
C GLU A 43 -31.45 20.01 -8.13
N ASN A 44 -30.66 19.73 -7.09
CA ASN A 44 -29.22 20.05 -7.10
C ASN A 44 -28.38 19.02 -7.85
N GLY A 45 -28.82 17.76 -7.91
CA GLY A 45 -28.26 16.76 -8.82
C GLY A 45 -28.39 17.19 -10.27
N MET A 46 -29.53 17.78 -10.66
CA MET A 46 -29.77 18.28 -12.01
C MET A 46 -28.86 19.46 -12.36
N LEU A 47 -28.66 20.43 -11.46
CA LEU A 47 -27.72 21.54 -11.70
C LEU A 47 -26.26 21.07 -11.88
N VAL A 48 -25.83 20.07 -11.12
CA VAL A 48 -24.49 19.47 -11.29
C VAL A 48 -24.40 18.71 -12.62
N ILE A 49 -25.47 18.01 -13.00
CA ILE A 49 -25.58 17.31 -14.28
C ILE A 49 -25.57 18.30 -15.45
N GLU A 50 -26.30 19.41 -15.38
CA GLU A 50 -26.33 20.49 -16.38
C GLU A 50 -24.98 21.19 -16.49
N LEU A 51 -24.31 21.44 -15.36
CA LEU A 51 -22.94 21.96 -15.35
C LEU A 51 -21.99 21.00 -16.06
N ILE A 52 -22.19 19.69 -15.91
CA ILE A 52 -21.36 18.68 -16.57
C ILE A 52 -21.66 18.59 -18.06
N GLU A 53 -22.93 18.65 -18.47
CA GLU A 53 -23.31 18.74 -19.90
C GLU A 53 -22.65 19.94 -20.55
N LEU A 54 -22.67 21.09 -19.86
CA LEU A 54 -22.03 22.29 -20.35
C LEU A 54 -20.51 22.10 -20.53
N PHE A 55 -19.85 21.40 -19.60
CA PHE A 55 -18.41 21.13 -19.68
C PHE A 55 -18.07 20.08 -20.75
N ASP A 56 -18.89 19.04 -20.90
CA ASP A 56 -18.75 18.03 -21.95
C ASP A 56 -18.93 18.65 -23.35
N ASP A 57 -19.93 19.52 -23.51
CA ASP A 57 -20.14 20.31 -24.74
C ASP A 57 -18.93 21.19 -25.07
N ILE A 58 -18.28 21.77 -24.05
CA ILE A 58 -17.09 22.60 -24.20
C ILE A 58 -15.89 21.73 -24.62
N GLU A 59 -15.71 20.56 -24.02
CA GLU A 59 -14.63 19.64 -24.38
C GLU A 59 -14.78 19.08 -25.80
N GLU A 60 -15.99 18.71 -26.22
CA GLU A 60 -16.27 18.21 -27.56
C GLU A 60 -15.99 19.29 -28.63
N LYS A 61 -16.38 20.53 -28.33
CA LYS A 61 -16.13 21.69 -29.22
C LYS A 61 -14.67 22.14 -29.26
N HIS A 62 -13.88 21.86 -28.23
CA HIS A 62 -12.51 22.37 -28.12
C HIS A 62 -11.42 21.28 -28.19
N ARG A 63 -11.80 20.00 -28.27
CA ARG A 63 -10.89 18.83 -28.26
C ARG A 63 -9.85 18.88 -27.13
N ASN A 64 -10.18 19.54 -26.02
CA ASN A 64 -9.25 19.77 -24.92
C ASN A 64 -9.79 19.11 -23.63
N MET A 65 -9.13 18.03 -23.19
CA MET A 65 -9.53 17.19 -22.04
C MET A 65 -9.22 17.80 -20.66
N THR A 66 -8.91 19.10 -20.60
CA THR A 66 -8.47 19.77 -19.36
C THR A 66 -9.62 20.34 -18.53
N THR A 67 -10.86 20.29 -19.01
CA THR A 67 -11.99 20.98 -18.38
C THR A 67 -12.52 20.15 -17.19
N TRP A 68 -12.54 18.82 -17.33
CA TRP A 68 -12.78 17.88 -16.24
C TRP A 68 -11.80 18.00 -15.08
N LYS A 69 -10.54 18.38 -15.36
CA LYS A 69 -9.54 18.63 -14.30
C LYS A 69 -10.00 19.72 -13.34
N TYR A 70 -10.39 20.89 -13.85
CA TYR A 70 -10.83 22.00 -13.00
C TYR A 70 -12.12 21.70 -12.24
N LEU A 71 -13.00 20.91 -12.86
CA LEU A 71 -14.23 20.46 -12.23
C LEU A 71 -13.95 19.51 -11.05
N LEU A 72 -13.11 18.49 -11.26
CA LEU A 72 -12.66 17.58 -10.20
C LEU A 72 -11.92 18.32 -9.08
N GLU A 73 -11.09 19.31 -9.43
CA GLU A 73 -10.43 20.18 -8.44
C GLU A 73 -11.43 20.95 -7.58
N GLY A 74 -12.50 21.49 -8.19
CA GLY A 74 -13.57 22.16 -7.48
C GLY A 74 -14.30 21.21 -6.53
N PHE A 75 -14.60 19.99 -6.97
CA PHE A 75 -15.33 19.00 -6.18
C PHE A 75 -14.59 18.57 -4.91
N VAL A 76 -13.26 18.48 -4.92
CA VAL A 76 -12.47 18.08 -3.72
C VAL A 76 -12.79 18.98 -2.52
N HIS A 77 -13.12 20.26 -2.76
CA HIS A 77 -13.44 21.21 -1.71
C HIS A 77 -14.87 21.13 -1.18
N LEU A 78 -15.75 20.36 -1.83
CA LEU A 78 -17.16 20.31 -1.49
C LEU A 78 -17.45 19.28 -0.39
N PRO A 79 -18.33 19.61 0.58
CA PRO A 79 -18.83 18.62 1.54
C PRO A 79 -19.59 17.48 0.85
N THR A 80 -20.34 17.79 -0.23
CA THR A 80 -21.17 16.87 -1.02
C THR A 80 -20.42 16.12 -2.12
N ARG A 81 -19.07 16.16 -2.10
CA ARG A 81 -18.22 15.60 -3.16
C ARG A 81 -18.49 14.12 -3.45
N LEU A 82 -18.81 13.33 -2.42
CA LEU A 82 -19.04 11.90 -2.59
C LEU A 82 -20.40 11.65 -3.24
N GLU A 83 -21.41 12.41 -2.85
CA GLU A 83 -22.74 12.36 -3.46
C GLU A 83 -22.70 12.81 -4.91
N ILE A 84 -21.94 13.88 -5.22
CA ILE A 84 -21.67 14.33 -6.58
C ILE A 84 -21.03 13.19 -7.37
N ILE A 85 -19.88 12.67 -6.93
CA ILE A 85 -19.18 11.57 -7.60
C ILE A 85 -20.12 10.36 -7.81
N ASN A 86 -20.96 10.03 -6.82
CA ASN A 86 -21.95 8.95 -6.95
C ASN A 86 -23.03 9.22 -8.00
N GLY A 87 -23.47 10.47 -8.14
CA GLY A 87 -24.36 10.87 -9.22
C GLY A 87 -23.68 10.67 -10.57
N LEU A 88 -22.42 11.11 -10.69
CA LEU A 88 -21.68 11.09 -11.96
C LEU A 88 -21.36 9.68 -12.42
N THR A 89 -20.98 8.80 -11.48
CA THR A 89 -20.77 7.38 -11.76
C THR A 89 -22.08 6.71 -12.19
N LYS A 90 -23.20 6.95 -11.49
CA LYS A 90 -24.49 6.32 -11.83
C LYS A 90 -25.04 6.69 -13.21
N HIS A 91 -24.81 7.93 -13.64
CA HIS A 91 -25.25 8.38 -14.97
C HIS A 91 -24.26 8.05 -16.09
N ASN A 92 -23.16 7.33 -15.80
CA ASN A 92 -22.08 7.01 -16.74
C ASN A 92 -21.49 8.27 -17.43
N ARG A 93 -21.69 9.44 -16.80
CA ARG A 93 -21.28 10.76 -17.27
C ARG A 93 -19.92 11.21 -16.75
N ILE A 94 -19.27 10.38 -15.94
CA ILE A 94 -17.81 10.31 -16.01
C ILE A 94 -17.51 9.65 -17.37
N ALA A 95 -17.67 10.42 -18.46
CA ALA A 95 -17.57 9.97 -19.83
C ALA A 95 -16.16 9.46 -20.21
N CYS A 96 -15.22 9.45 -19.26
CA CYS A 96 -13.83 9.08 -19.42
C CYS A 96 -13.25 8.50 -18.12
N LYS A 97 -13.75 7.33 -17.69
CA LYS A 97 -13.35 6.65 -16.44
C LYS A 97 -11.83 6.42 -16.32
N GLU A 98 -11.18 6.19 -17.46
CA GLU A 98 -9.73 6.14 -17.57
C GLU A 98 -9.16 7.54 -17.80
N VAL A 99 -9.69 8.29 -18.77
CA VAL A 99 -9.01 9.49 -19.28
C VAL A 99 -9.09 10.69 -18.32
N SER A 100 -10.17 10.93 -17.57
CA SER A 100 -10.26 12.16 -16.77
C SER A 100 -9.40 12.11 -15.50
N ILE A 101 -9.40 10.99 -14.76
CA ILE A 101 -8.55 10.83 -13.57
C ILE A 101 -7.10 10.63 -14.00
N ILE A 102 -6.83 9.84 -15.05
CA ILE A 102 -5.45 9.61 -15.50
C ILE A 102 -4.89 10.86 -16.19
N ALA A 103 -5.66 11.61 -16.98
CA ALA A 103 -5.23 12.90 -17.53
C ALA A 103 -4.96 13.90 -16.40
N TYR A 104 -5.84 13.98 -15.40
CA TYR A 104 -5.58 14.77 -14.20
C TYR A 104 -4.25 14.36 -13.55
N LEU A 105 -4.09 13.07 -13.22
CA LEU A 105 -2.88 12.53 -12.61
C LEU A 105 -1.62 12.72 -13.50
N ASN A 106 -1.73 12.65 -14.83
CA ASN A 106 -0.62 12.78 -15.77
C ASN A 106 0.06 14.16 -15.72
N GLU A 107 -0.63 15.21 -15.26
CA GLU A 107 -0.04 16.53 -15.02
C GLU A 107 0.70 16.61 -13.67
N LYS A 108 1.66 15.69 -13.49
CA LYS A 108 2.39 15.33 -12.26
C LYS A 108 2.85 16.48 -11.37
N ARG A 109 3.17 17.66 -11.90
CA ARG A 109 3.82 18.76 -11.13
C ARG A 109 2.87 19.53 -10.24
N GLU A 110 1.64 19.80 -10.66
CA GLU A 110 0.72 20.65 -9.91
C GLU A 110 0.06 19.89 -8.74
N ILE A 111 -0.26 18.62 -8.95
CA ILE A 111 -0.91 17.76 -7.95
C ILE A 111 0.00 17.52 -6.75
N VAL A 112 1.28 17.20 -6.98
CA VAL A 112 2.26 16.96 -5.90
C VAL A 112 2.48 18.22 -5.05
N GLN A 113 2.44 19.41 -5.66
CA GLN A 113 2.56 20.67 -4.92
C GLN A 113 1.32 20.99 -4.08
N ARG A 114 0.12 20.58 -4.51
CA ARG A 114 -1.16 20.88 -3.86
C ARG A 114 -1.58 19.85 -2.80
N LEU A 115 -1.11 18.60 -2.93
CA LEU A 115 -1.24 17.55 -1.91
C LEU A 115 -0.44 17.82 -0.62
N LYS A 116 0.20 18.99 -0.49
CA LYS A 116 0.86 19.44 0.75
C LYS A 116 -0.09 19.69 1.92
N THR A 117 -1.40 19.77 1.66
CA THR A 117 -2.40 19.93 2.73
C THR A 117 -3.08 18.58 3.04
N CYS A 118 -3.15 18.22 4.33
CA CYS A 118 -3.78 16.97 4.79
C CYS A 118 -5.24 16.83 4.31
N PHE A 119 -5.92 17.94 4.10
CA PHE A 119 -7.29 18.02 3.58
C PHE A 119 -7.41 17.44 2.16
N TRP A 120 -6.54 17.89 1.24
CA TRP A 120 -6.54 17.46 -0.15
C TRP A 120 -6.24 15.97 -0.27
N VAL A 121 -5.25 15.48 0.48
CA VAL A 121 -4.88 14.05 0.51
C VAL A 121 -6.07 13.18 0.87
N ARG A 122 -6.83 13.57 1.91
CA ARG A 122 -7.98 12.80 2.37
C ARG A 122 -9.13 12.80 1.37
N TYR A 123 -9.57 13.97 0.94
CA TYR A 123 -10.78 14.09 0.13
C TYR A 123 -10.60 13.61 -1.29
N PHE A 124 -9.44 13.86 -1.90
CA PHE A 124 -9.12 13.31 -3.19
C PHE A 124 -9.00 11.77 -3.15
N SER A 125 -8.41 11.23 -2.07
CA SER A 125 -8.37 9.78 -1.84
C SER A 125 -9.76 9.15 -1.74
N GLU A 126 -10.67 9.77 -0.99
CA GLU A 126 -12.07 9.32 -0.86
C GLU A 126 -12.81 9.35 -2.21
N MET A 127 -12.62 10.40 -3.01
CA MET A 127 -13.23 10.52 -4.34
C MET A 127 -12.72 9.43 -5.30
N ILE A 128 -11.40 9.25 -5.42
CA ILE A 128 -10.84 8.20 -6.27
C ILE A 128 -11.35 6.83 -5.83
N TYR A 129 -11.34 6.56 -4.53
CA TYR A 129 -11.83 5.30 -4.00
C TYR A 129 -13.30 5.08 -4.35
N LYS A 130 -14.14 6.12 -4.27
CA LYS A 130 -15.56 6.00 -4.61
C LYS A 130 -15.81 5.72 -6.09
N ILE A 131 -14.97 6.28 -6.97
CA ILE A 131 -15.03 5.97 -8.40
C ILE A 131 -14.66 4.50 -8.64
N ILE A 132 -13.63 3.99 -7.96
CA ILE A 132 -13.23 2.57 -8.06
C ILE A 132 -14.28 1.63 -7.44
N GLU A 133 -15.00 2.04 -6.40
CA GLU A 133 -16.11 1.23 -5.88
C GLU A 133 -17.17 0.93 -6.94
N GLU A 134 -17.46 1.91 -7.80
CA GLU A 134 -18.42 1.77 -8.89
C GLU A 134 -17.80 1.11 -10.13
N TYR A 135 -16.49 1.27 -10.35
CA TYR A 135 -15.75 0.71 -11.49
C TYR A 135 -14.43 0.01 -11.08
N PRO A 136 -14.52 -1.22 -10.53
CA PRO A 136 -13.37 -1.97 -10.04
C PRO A 136 -12.28 -2.27 -11.08
N GLU A 137 -12.64 -2.35 -12.36
CA GLU A 137 -11.74 -2.65 -13.48
C GLU A 137 -10.58 -1.65 -13.61
N TYR A 138 -10.76 -0.41 -13.16
CA TYR A 138 -9.72 0.63 -13.21
C TYR A 138 -8.76 0.61 -12.02
N ALA A 139 -9.03 -0.21 -10.99
CA ALA A 139 -8.25 -0.19 -9.75
C ALA A 139 -6.76 -0.41 -9.99
N PHE A 140 -6.41 -1.32 -10.90
CA PHE A 140 -5.02 -1.65 -11.20
C PHE A 140 -4.28 -0.47 -11.84
N ILE A 141 -4.89 0.16 -12.85
CA ILE A 141 -4.30 1.28 -13.59
C ILE A 141 -4.16 2.51 -12.70
N ILE A 142 -5.20 2.85 -11.92
CA ILE A 142 -5.14 3.96 -10.97
C ILE A 142 -4.05 3.71 -9.93
N ARG A 143 -4.01 2.51 -9.33
CA ARG A 143 -2.96 2.16 -8.36
C ARG A 143 -1.56 2.28 -8.96
N PHE A 144 -1.36 1.81 -10.20
CA PHE A 144 -0.09 1.96 -10.91
C PHE A 144 0.30 3.43 -11.05
N LYS A 145 -0.62 4.29 -11.50
CA LYS A 145 -0.37 5.74 -11.65
C LYS A 145 -0.05 6.43 -10.33
N LEU A 146 -0.80 6.13 -9.27
CA LEU A 146 -0.52 6.66 -7.94
C LEU A 146 0.85 6.21 -7.41
N THR A 147 1.25 4.97 -7.72
CA THR A 147 2.57 4.41 -7.36
C THR A 147 3.69 5.07 -8.15
N GLU A 148 3.52 5.29 -9.46
CA GLU A 148 4.48 6.06 -10.29
C GLU A 148 4.67 7.49 -9.78
N MET A 149 3.62 8.07 -9.20
CA MET A 149 3.62 9.42 -8.63
C MET A 149 4.08 9.46 -7.18
N GLN A 150 4.17 8.30 -6.51
CA GLN A 150 4.55 8.18 -5.11
C GLN A 150 3.64 8.99 -4.16
N ILE A 151 2.33 9.01 -4.45
CA ILE A 151 1.31 9.75 -3.69
C ILE A 151 0.23 8.81 -3.15
N LEU A 152 -0.51 9.29 -2.14
CA LEU A 152 -1.65 8.58 -1.55
C LEU A 152 -1.34 7.11 -1.18
N PRO A 153 -0.27 6.85 -0.40
CA PRO A 153 0.15 5.50 -0.06
C PRO A 153 -0.96 4.67 0.61
N ASP A 154 -1.81 5.29 1.44
CA ASP A 154 -2.98 4.65 2.07
C ASP A 154 -4.01 4.14 1.05
N LEU A 155 -4.29 4.95 0.03
CA LEU A 155 -5.23 4.58 -1.03
C LEU A 155 -4.66 3.42 -1.83
N ILE A 156 -3.38 3.47 -2.20
CA ILE A 156 -2.69 2.40 -2.91
C ILE A 156 -2.78 1.08 -2.12
N THR A 157 -2.51 1.13 -0.81
CA THR A 157 -2.62 -0.05 0.08
C THR A 157 -4.05 -0.58 0.08
N ARG A 158 -5.05 0.30 0.23
CA ARG A 158 -6.47 -0.07 0.22
C ARG A 158 -6.88 -0.70 -1.12
N LEU A 159 -6.51 -0.10 -2.25
CA LEU A 159 -6.83 -0.59 -3.60
C LEU A 159 -6.19 -1.96 -3.85
N THR A 160 -4.95 -2.16 -3.39
CA THR A 160 -4.25 -3.45 -3.50
C THR A 160 -5.01 -4.54 -2.75
N VAL A 161 -5.45 -4.26 -1.52
CA VAL A 161 -6.21 -5.22 -0.73
C VAL A 161 -7.60 -5.45 -1.30
N VAL A 162 -8.35 -4.42 -1.63
CA VAL A 162 -9.77 -4.61 -1.99
C VAL A 162 -9.93 -5.16 -3.41
N TYR A 163 -9.15 -4.65 -4.37
CA TYR A 163 -9.40 -4.88 -5.80
C TYR A 163 -8.28 -5.62 -6.54
N CYS A 164 -7.02 -5.22 -6.39
CA CYS A 164 -5.95 -5.72 -7.27
C CYS A 164 -5.48 -7.14 -6.93
N ARG A 165 -5.43 -7.48 -5.64
CA ARG A 165 -5.09 -8.82 -5.10
C ARG A 165 -3.68 -9.36 -5.42
N ASP A 166 -2.83 -8.62 -6.12
CA ASP A 166 -1.43 -8.91 -6.44
C ASP A 166 -0.47 -8.49 -5.30
N THR A 167 -0.77 -8.93 -4.08
CA THR A 167 -0.15 -8.40 -2.85
C THR A 167 1.37 -8.66 -2.81
N VAL A 168 1.81 -9.85 -3.21
CA VAL A 168 3.22 -10.26 -3.12
C VAL A 168 4.07 -9.49 -4.13
N GLU A 169 3.63 -9.42 -5.38
CA GLU A 169 4.31 -8.72 -6.48
C GLU A 169 4.39 -7.23 -6.19
N PHE A 170 3.28 -6.63 -5.76
CA PHE A 170 3.21 -5.22 -5.41
C PHE A 170 4.22 -4.84 -4.32
N LEU A 171 4.21 -5.55 -3.19
CA LEU A 171 5.08 -5.24 -2.06
C LEU A 171 6.55 -5.44 -2.40
N ASN A 172 6.89 -6.50 -3.13
CA ASN A 172 8.26 -6.70 -3.58
C ASN A 172 8.72 -5.57 -4.53
N GLY A 173 7.85 -5.10 -5.42
CA GLY A 173 8.13 -3.94 -6.27
C GLY A 173 8.38 -2.67 -5.47
N ILE A 174 7.56 -2.40 -4.45
CA ILE A 174 7.73 -1.26 -3.55
C ILE A 174 9.04 -1.36 -2.76
N PHE A 175 9.30 -2.49 -2.12
CA PHE A 175 10.46 -2.67 -1.24
C PHE A 175 11.80 -2.77 -1.97
N TYR A 176 11.79 -3.11 -3.26
CA TYR A 176 12.98 -3.03 -4.11
C TYR A 176 13.35 -1.58 -4.48
N SER A 177 12.38 -0.68 -4.45
CA SER A 177 12.55 0.74 -4.80
C SER A 177 12.82 1.62 -3.56
N LYS A 178 12.98 2.94 -3.75
CA LYS A 178 12.99 3.90 -2.64
C LYS A 178 11.61 3.94 -1.98
N SER A 179 11.42 3.14 -0.93
CA SER A 179 10.12 2.90 -0.28
C SER A 179 9.68 4.00 0.69
N THR A 180 10.49 5.04 0.95
CA THR A 180 10.23 6.05 1.99
C THR A 180 8.86 6.73 1.86
N TRP A 181 8.42 7.03 0.63
CA TRP A 181 7.09 7.60 0.36
C TRP A 181 5.96 6.62 0.71
N PHE A 182 6.19 5.32 0.57
CA PHE A 182 5.21 4.30 0.90
C PHE A 182 5.16 4.02 2.39
N LEU A 183 6.22 4.33 3.14
CA LEU A 183 6.26 4.19 4.59
C LEU A 183 5.45 5.28 5.32
N THR A 184 5.11 6.38 4.66
CA THR A 184 4.24 7.44 5.22
C THR A 184 2.76 7.05 5.17
N GLN A 185 2.43 5.87 5.70
CA GLN A 185 1.05 5.39 5.84
C GLN A 185 0.41 6.02 7.07
N SER A 186 -0.91 6.26 7.01
CA SER A 186 -1.67 6.59 8.21
C SER A 186 -1.89 5.35 9.09
N VAL A 187 -2.23 5.61 10.36
CA VAL A 187 -2.56 4.56 11.34
C VAL A 187 -3.73 3.69 10.86
N ASN A 188 -4.64 4.24 10.05
CA ASN A 188 -5.80 3.54 9.51
C ASN A 188 -5.43 2.45 8.49
N SER A 189 -4.21 2.49 7.93
CA SER A 189 -3.73 1.50 6.97
C SER A 189 -3.31 0.18 7.61
N GLY A 190 -3.14 0.14 8.95
CA GLY A 190 -2.74 -1.06 9.69
C GLY A 190 -3.64 -2.27 9.42
N GLN A 191 -4.96 -2.08 9.34
CA GLN A 191 -5.90 -3.16 9.02
C GLN A 191 -5.68 -3.76 7.62
N TYR A 192 -5.23 -2.95 6.65
CA TYR A 192 -4.95 -3.43 5.31
C TYR A 192 -3.67 -4.25 5.29
N PHE A 193 -2.63 -3.86 6.04
CA PHE A 193 -1.42 -4.67 6.18
C PHE A 193 -1.68 -6.00 6.90
N VAL A 194 -2.59 -6.04 7.89
CA VAL A 194 -3.03 -7.30 8.48
C VAL A 194 -3.70 -8.21 7.44
N LYS A 195 -4.59 -7.65 6.60
CA LYS A 195 -5.20 -8.42 5.50
C LYS A 195 -4.19 -8.89 4.45
N MET A 196 -3.21 -8.05 4.09
CA MET A 196 -2.11 -8.42 3.20
C MET A 196 -1.29 -9.58 3.79
N LYS A 197 -0.91 -9.48 5.08
CA LYS A 197 -0.23 -10.56 5.80
C LYS A 197 -1.01 -11.88 5.71
N SER A 198 -2.30 -11.87 6.02
CA SER A 198 -3.12 -13.07 5.98
C SER A 198 -3.18 -13.71 4.58
N ARG A 199 -3.18 -12.91 3.51
CA ARG A 199 -3.10 -13.42 2.13
C ARG A 199 -1.75 -14.03 1.83
N ILE A 200 -0.66 -13.34 2.17
CA ILE A 200 0.70 -13.85 1.98
C ILE A 200 0.88 -15.19 2.72
N MET A 201 0.36 -15.30 3.95
CA MET A 201 0.40 -16.55 4.72
C MET A 201 -0.41 -17.66 4.06
N ALA A 202 -1.60 -17.34 3.52
CA ALA A 202 -2.39 -18.31 2.77
C ALA A 202 -1.67 -18.75 1.47
N ASP A 203 -1.00 -17.85 0.77
CA ASP A 203 -0.21 -18.15 -0.42
C ASP A 203 0.98 -19.06 -0.08
N ILE A 204 1.68 -18.79 1.02
CA ILE A 204 2.75 -19.66 1.53
C ILE A 204 2.19 -21.05 1.82
N GLU A 205 1.07 -21.15 2.55
CA GLU A 205 0.47 -22.43 2.92
C GLU A 205 0.00 -23.23 1.69
N ALA A 206 -0.59 -22.56 0.70
CA ALA A 206 -1.03 -23.18 -0.56
C ALA A 206 0.16 -23.75 -1.36
N ASN A 207 1.25 -22.99 -1.47
CA ASN A 207 2.45 -23.38 -2.21
C ASN A 207 3.32 -24.44 -1.48
N VAL A 208 2.95 -24.79 -0.25
CA VAL A 208 3.61 -25.84 0.55
C VAL A 208 2.81 -27.15 0.52
N LYS A 209 1.49 -27.08 0.34
CA LYS A 209 0.59 -28.24 0.33
C LYS A 209 0.44 -28.93 -1.02
N LEU A 210 0.78 -28.28 -2.13
CA LEU A 210 0.68 -28.88 -3.48
C LEU A 210 1.68 -30.05 -3.63
N ASN A 211 1.18 -31.29 -3.55
CA ASN A 211 1.90 -32.54 -3.85
C ASN A 211 3.16 -32.83 -3.02
N GLY A 212 3.33 -32.17 -1.87
CA GLY A 212 4.56 -32.28 -1.06
C GLY A 212 5.78 -31.62 -1.69
N GLN A 213 5.62 -30.95 -2.84
CA GLN A 213 6.67 -30.19 -3.52
C GLN A 213 6.45 -28.70 -3.27
N ILE A 214 7.42 -28.08 -2.61
CA ILE A 214 7.43 -26.65 -2.35
C ILE A 214 7.83 -25.93 -3.64
N ASN A 215 7.06 -24.93 -4.09
CA ASN A 215 7.52 -23.99 -5.13
C ASN A 215 8.45 -22.95 -4.47
N PRO A 216 9.79 -23.09 -4.58
CA PRO A 216 10.70 -22.28 -3.79
C PRO A 216 10.69 -20.80 -4.19
N VAL A 217 10.39 -20.50 -5.47
CA VAL A 217 10.38 -19.12 -5.99
C VAL A 217 9.18 -18.36 -5.44
N ALA A 218 7.98 -18.92 -5.58
CA ALA A 218 6.76 -18.30 -5.10
C ALA A 218 6.81 -18.07 -3.57
N VAL A 219 7.23 -19.09 -2.82
CA VAL A 219 7.37 -18.97 -1.35
C VAL A 219 8.46 -17.97 -0.98
N SER A 220 9.57 -17.89 -1.72
CA SER A 220 10.61 -16.87 -1.46
C SER A 220 10.10 -15.45 -1.64
N LEU A 221 9.33 -15.18 -2.70
CA LEU A 221 8.73 -13.86 -2.92
C LEU A 221 7.72 -13.51 -1.82
N ALA A 222 6.90 -14.49 -1.41
CA ALA A 222 5.93 -14.32 -0.34
C ALA A 222 6.60 -14.05 1.01
N ILE A 223 7.63 -14.83 1.39
CA ILE A 223 8.40 -14.60 2.63
C ILE A 223 9.10 -13.24 2.58
N ARG A 224 9.70 -12.84 1.46
CA ARG A 224 10.32 -11.52 1.31
C ARG A 224 9.31 -10.39 1.53
N ALA A 225 8.11 -10.50 0.94
CA ALA A 225 7.05 -9.52 1.16
C ALA A 225 6.58 -9.49 2.63
N LEU A 226 6.43 -10.66 3.25
CA LEU A 226 6.07 -10.81 4.66
C LEU A 226 7.08 -10.12 5.58
N VAL A 227 8.37 -10.34 5.34
CA VAL A 227 9.46 -9.69 6.08
C VAL A 227 9.35 -8.18 5.99
N GLY A 228 9.12 -7.63 4.79
CA GLY A 228 8.96 -6.20 4.61
C GLY A 228 7.77 -5.63 5.38
N ILE A 229 6.61 -6.31 5.37
CA ILE A 229 5.45 -5.86 6.16
C ILE A 229 5.78 -5.81 7.66
N ILE A 230 6.40 -6.87 8.18
CA ILE A 230 6.70 -6.96 9.61
C ILE A 230 7.72 -5.90 10.01
N ALA A 231 8.81 -5.78 9.25
CA ALA A 231 9.89 -4.86 9.58
C ALA A 231 9.47 -3.39 9.47
N TYR A 232 8.75 -3.01 8.41
CA TYR A 232 8.37 -1.61 8.21
C TYR A 232 7.14 -1.18 9.00
N PHE A 233 6.15 -2.06 9.17
CA PHE A 233 4.86 -1.70 9.76
C PHE A 233 4.59 -2.35 11.12
N GLY A 234 5.53 -3.15 11.65
CA GLY A 234 5.41 -3.77 12.98
C GLY A 234 4.26 -4.75 13.12
N ILE A 235 3.74 -5.29 12.00
CA ILE A 235 2.66 -6.28 12.03
C ILE A 235 3.21 -7.58 12.61
N LYS A 236 2.48 -8.17 13.56
CA LYS A 236 2.89 -9.41 14.23
C LYS A 236 2.33 -10.66 13.55
N LEU A 237 3.15 -11.69 13.54
CA LEU A 237 2.75 -13.07 13.31
C LEU A 237 2.01 -13.61 14.54
N ASN A 238 1.00 -14.44 14.31
CA ASN A 238 0.36 -15.22 15.36
C ASN A 238 1.09 -16.56 15.57
N GLU A 239 0.69 -17.33 16.57
CA GLU A 239 1.38 -18.58 16.94
C GLU A 239 1.31 -19.66 15.85
N THR A 240 0.23 -19.71 15.07
CA THR A 240 0.07 -20.69 13.98
C THR A 240 0.96 -20.35 12.79
N GLU A 241 1.07 -19.06 12.44
CA GLU A 241 1.95 -18.54 11.40
C GLU A 241 3.43 -18.76 11.77
N VAL A 242 3.82 -18.52 13.02
CA VAL A 242 5.18 -18.82 13.53
C VAL A 242 5.47 -20.32 13.43
N ALA A 243 4.55 -21.18 13.88
CA ALA A 243 4.71 -22.62 13.78
C ALA A 243 4.89 -23.11 12.33
N LEU A 244 4.13 -22.54 11.40
CA LEU A 244 4.27 -22.83 9.97
C LEU A 244 5.66 -22.44 9.46
N CYS A 245 6.16 -21.25 9.82
CA CYS A 245 7.49 -20.80 9.40
C CYS A 245 8.62 -21.66 9.97
N ILE A 246 8.54 -22.08 11.24
CA ILE A 246 9.52 -23.01 11.84
C ILE A 246 9.48 -24.37 11.14
N LYS A 247 8.29 -24.90 10.89
CA LYS A 247 8.12 -26.18 10.16
C LYS A 247 8.68 -26.11 8.74
N LEU A 248 8.51 -24.97 8.07
CA LEU A 248 9.09 -24.74 6.75
C LEU A 248 10.61 -24.74 6.81
N LEU A 249 11.17 -23.96 7.73
CA LEU A 249 12.62 -23.84 7.90
C LEU A 249 13.32 -25.20 8.06
N GLY A 250 12.71 -26.15 8.78
CA GLY A 250 13.25 -27.51 8.96
C GLY A 250 13.07 -28.47 7.78
N LYS A 251 12.40 -28.08 6.69
CA LYS A 251 12.09 -28.95 5.54
C LYS A 251 12.67 -28.47 4.20
N ILE A 252 13.28 -27.30 4.18
CA ILE A 252 13.65 -26.63 2.94
C ILE A 252 15.10 -26.94 2.56
N HIS A 253 15.31 -27.23 1.27
CA HIS A 253 16.63 -27.43 0.67
C HIS A 253 17.05 -26.27 -0.26
N SER A 254 16.26 -25.21 -0.33
CA SER A 254 16.59 -24.00 -1.10
C SER A 254 17.37 -23.02 -0.24
N ARG A 255 18.63 -22.76 -0.62
CA ARG A 255 19.50 -21.76 0.01
C ARG A 255 18.79 -20.42 0.24
N ARG A 256 18.19 -19.87 -0.82
CA ARG A 256 17.54 -18.56 -0.79
C ARG A 256 16.40 -18.51 0.23
N LEU A 257 15.60 -19.56 0.31
CA LEU A 257 14.44 -19.59 1.18
C LEU A 257 14.85 -19.78 2.65
N VAL A 258 15.92 -20.55 2.92
CA VAL A 258 16.53 -20.62 4.26
C VAL A 258 17.01 -19.23 4.70
N GLU A 259 17.76 -18.52 3.85
CA GLU A 259 18.25 -17.17 4.16
C GLU A 259 17.10 -16.20 4.48
N LEU A 260 16.03 -16.21 3.68
CA LEU A 260 14.86 -15.35 3.88
C LEU A 260 14.08 -15.69 5.16
N LEU A 261 13.91 -16.99 5.48
CA LEU A 261 13.25 -17.42 6.71
C LEU A 261 14.10 -17.09 7.95
N LEU A 262 15.43 -17.16 7.85
CA LEU A 262 16.32 -16.70 8.93
C LEU A 262 16.21 -15.19 9.13
N CYS A 263 16.14 -14.39 8.06
CA CYS A 263 15.86 -12.96 8.18
C CYS A 263 14.52 -12.70 8.88
N LEU A 264 13.45 -13.40 8.49
CA LEU A 264 12.13 -13.29 9.14
C LEU A 264 12.20 -13.59 10.63
N LEU A 265 12.90 -14.68 10.99
CA LEU A 265 13.11 -15.11 12.36
C LEU A 265 13.86 -14.06 13.17
N LEU A 266 14.96 -13.52 12.65
CA LEU A 266 15.78 -12.53 13.35
C LEU A 266 15.01 -11.21 13.56
N LEU A 267 14.22 -10.79 12.58
CA LEU A 267 13.40 -9.57 12.66
C LEU A 267 12.19 -9.72 13.59
N SER A 268 11.69 -10.94 13.74
CA SER A 268 10.51 -11.28 14.56
C SER A 268 10.89 -12.12 15.78
N ALA A 269 12.12 -11.95 16.29
CA ALA A 269 12.71 -12.79 17.30
C ALA A 269 11.81 -12.98 18.54
N ASP A 270 11.16 -11.91 19.00
CA ASP A 270 10.24 -11.93 20.14
C ASP A 270 9.10 -12.94 19.99
N GLN A 271 8.66 -13.19 18.76
CA GLN A 271 7.57 -14.11 18.44
C GLN A 271 8.07 -15.55 18.27
N PHE A 272 9.24 -15.73 17.66
CA PHE A 272 9.85 -17.05 17.46
C PHE A 272 10.40 -17.66 18.76
N LEU A 273 10.94 -16.82 19.66
CA LEU A 273 11.48 -17.27 20.95
C LEU A 273 10.43 -17.88 21.87
N LYS A 274 9.14 -17.58 21.68
CA LYS A 274 8.05 -18.28 22.39
C LYS A 274 8.02 -19.79 22.12
N LYS A 275 8.61 -20.23 21.01
CA LYS A 275 8.74 -21.64 20.60
C LYS A 275 10.21 -22.10 20.61
N GLN A 276 11.01 -21.60 21.54
CA GLN A 276 12.45 -21.85 21.64
C GLN A 276 12.83 -23.33 21.48
N ASN A 277 12.13 -24.27 22.13
CA ASN A 277 12.45 -25.69 22.06
C ASN A 277 12.30 -26.30 20.65
N GLU A 278 11.25 -25.92 19.93
CA GLU A 278 11.03 -26.35 18.54
C GLU A 278 12.08 -25.69 17.63
N LEU A 279 12.34 -24.40 17.86
CA LEU A 279 13.28 -23.63 17.08
C LEU A 279 14.72 -24.12 17.22
N SER A 280 15.19 -24.40 18.43
CA SER A 280 16.54 -24.91 18.69
C SER A 280 16.83 -26.19 17.90
N LYS A 281 15.86 -27.11 17.83
CA LYS A 281 16.01 -28.36 17.06
C LYS A 281 16.24 -28.08 15.58
N VAL A 282 15.45 -27.17 15.01
CA VAL A 282 15.58 -26.78 13.60
C VAL A 282 16.89 -26.04 13.35
N LEU A 283 17.31 -25.12 14.24
CA LEU A 283 18.58 -24.40 14.10
C LEU A 283 19.78 -25.34 14.18
N ILE A 284 19.78 -26.34 15.07
CA ILE A 284 20.85 -27.36 15.12
C ILE A 284 20.92 -28.13 13.79
N GLN A 285 19.77 -28.53 13.24
CA GLN A 285 19.73 -29.20 11.94
C GLN A 285 20.27 -28.31 10.81
N LEU A 286 19.97 -27.01 10.81
CA LEU A 286 20.50 -26.07 9.82
C LEU A 286 21.99 -25.83 9.96
N LEU A 287 22.53 -25.75 11.18
CA LEU A 287 23.96 -25.59 11.43
C LEU A 287 24.76 -26.80 10.92
N GLN A 288 24.13 -27.97 10.91
CA GLN A 288 24.68 -29.21 10.35
C GLN A 288 24.40 -29.37 8.84
N SER A 289 23.63 -28.47 8.23
CA SER A 289 23.21 -28.55 6.83
C SER A 289 24.14 -27.75 5.93
N GLU A 290 24.48 -28.32 4.77
CA GLU A 290 25.29 -27.65 3.74
C GLU A 290 24.46 -26.74 2.81
N VAL A 291 23.16 -26.57 3.08
CA VAL A 291 22.24 -25.81 2.20
C VAL A 291 22.56 -24.30 2.18
N SER A 292 23.00 -23.73 3.30
CA SER A 292 23.34 -22.31 3.41
C SER A 292 24.39 -22.11 4.49
N GLU A 293 25.37 -21.25 4.22
CA GLU A 293 26.40 -20.84 5.19
C GLU A 293 25.87 -19.82 6.21
N MET A 294 24.73 -19.19 5.94
CA MET A 294 24.17 -18.11 6.75
C MET A 294 23.94 -18.48 8.22
N PRO A 295 23.42 -19.67 8.59
CA PRO A 295 23.29 -20.08 10.00
C PRO A 295 24.63 -20.06 10.75
N LEU A 296 25.70 -20.56 10.12
CA LEU A 296 27.04 -20.59 10.70
C LEU A 296 27.63 -19.18 10.82
N LEU A 297 27.46 -18.33 9.80
CA LEU A 297 27.88 -16.93 9.86
C LEU A 297 27.16 -16.16 10.97
N ILE A 298 25.84 -16.36 11.12
CA ILE A 298 25.07 -15.79 12.24
C ILE A 298 25.65 -16.23 13.57
N LEU A 299 25.92 -17.52 13.74
CA LEU A 299 26.50 -18.06 14.96
C LEU A 299 27.86 -17.42 15.28
N VAL A 300 28.76 -17.34 14.30
CA VAL A 300 30.08 -16.71 14.48
C VAL A 300 29.94 -15.24 14.86
N TYR A 301 29.11 -14.48 14.14
CA TYR A 301 28.90 -13.07 14.48
C TYR A 301 28.29 -12.87 15.87
N PHE A 302 27.38 -13.75 16.28
CA PHE A 302 26.86 -13.75 17.64
C PHE A 302 27.88 -14.16 18.70
N GLN A 303 28.84 -15.03 18.39
CA GLN A 303 29.93 -15.38 19.31
C GLN A 303 30.98 -14.27 19.43
N THR A 304 31.18 -13.48 18.39
CA THR A 304 32.15 -12.36 18.37
C THR A 304 31.50 -10.99 18.67
N ASP A 305 30.28 -10.97 19.22
CA ASP A 305 29.51 -9.74 19.51
C ASP A 305 29.35 -8.76 18.31
N ALA A 306 29.40 -9.30 17.10
CA ALA A 306 29.38 -8.60 15.82
C ALA A 306 27.93 -8.39 15.32
N ILE A 307 27.07 -7.76 16.14
CA ILE A 307 25.64 -7.57 15.83
C ILE A 307 25.42 -6.74 14.57
N GLN A 308 26.27 -5.74 14.31
CA GLN A 308 26.16 -4.89 13.12
C GLN A 308 26.29 -5.69 11.82
N GLN A 309 27.16 -6.69 11.81
CA GLN A 309 27.40 -7.58 10.68
C GLN A 309 26.16 -8.44 10.40
N VAL A 310 25.43 -8.87 11.44
CA VAL A 310 24.14 -9.55 11.30
C VAL A 310 23.10 -8.63 10.66
N GLU A 311 23.03 -7.37 11.10
CA GLU A 311 22.12 -6.38 10.51
C GLU A 311 22.43 -6.12 9.02
N ASP A 312 23.71 -5.94 8.67
CA ASP A 312 24.14 -5.66 7.30
C ASP A 312 23.89 -6.86 6.39
N MET A 313 24.11 -8.07 6.90
CA MET A 313 23.77 -9.32 6.21
C MET A 313 22.27 -9.44 5.96
N ILE A 314 21.41 -9.14 6.95
CA ILE A 314 19.95 -9.14 6.76
C ILE A 314 19.54 -8.16 5.66
N ARG A 315 20.05 -6.91 5.71
CA ARG A 315 19.75 -5.89 4.69
C ARG A 315 20.22 -6.31 3.30
N SER A 316 21.39 -6.95 3.22
CA SER A 316 21.96 -7.48 1.97
C SER A 316 21.10 -8.59 1.37
N VAL A 317 20.78 -9.62 2.17
CA VAL A 317 19.93 -10.76 1.75
C VAL A 317 18.57 -10.28 1.29
N LEU A 318 17.93 -9.37 2.02
CA LEU A 318 16.62 -8.85 1.66
C LEU A 318 16.68 -7.82 0.53
N SER A 319 17.84 -7.20 0.29
CA SER A 319 17.99 -6.00 -0.54
C SER A 319 16.95 -4.93 -0.14
N MET A 320 16.84 -4.66 1.16
CA MET A 320 15.92 -3.67 1.73
C MET A 320 16.59 -2.85 2.83
N HIS A 321 16.28 -1.57 2.89
CA HIS A 321 16.68 -0.69 4.00
C HIS A 321 15.65 -0.75 5.12
N ILE A 322 15.65 -1.83 5.88
CA ILE A 322 14.68 -2.05 6.97
C ILE A 322 15.25 -1.69 8.35
N PRO A 323 14.39 -1.23 9.28
CA PRO A 323 14.76 -1.15 10.69
C PRO A 323 14.86 -2.57 11.28
N ILE A 324 15.87 -2.81 12.14
CA ILE A 324 16.14 -4.12 12.75
C ILE A 324 16.07 -3.98 14.27
N PRO A 325 15.16 -4.69 14.96
CA PRO A 325 15.03 -4.61 16.41
C PRO A 325 16.23 -5.24 17.16
N LYS A 326 17.11 -4.42 17.73
CA LYS A 326 18.31 -4.90 18.43
C LYS A 326 18.02 -5.80 19.63
N LEU A 327 16.98 -5.49 20.41
CA LEU A 327 16.60 -6.30 21.58
C LEU A 327 16.33 -7.76 21.20
N GLY A 328 15.62 -7.96 20.08
CA GLY A 328 15.35 -9.30 19.55
C GLY A 328 16.63 -10.03 19.14
N LEU A 329 17.59 -9.32 18.53
CA LEU A 329 18.88 -9.90 18.17
C LEU A 329 19.70 -10.34 19.38
N PHE A 330 19.70 -9.57 20.48
CA PHE A 330 20.41 -9.97 21.71
C PHE A 330 19.80 -11.23 22.35
N GLU A 331 18.48 -11.39 22.32
CA GLU A 331 17.86 -12.62 22.81
C GLU A 331 18.13 -13.81 21.87
N MET A 332 18.16 -13.58 20.56
CA MET A 332 18.58 -14.59 19.59
C MET A 332 20.05 -14.98 19.76
N GLN A 333 20.94 -14.04 20.08
CA GLN A 333 22.35 -14.30 20.38
C GLN A 333 22.47 -15.28 21.55
N LYS A 334 21.75 -15.07 22.65
CA LYS A 334 21.72 -16.01 23.79
C LYS A 334 21.27 -17.41 23.35
N LEU A 335 20.24 -17.48 22.50
CA LEU A 335 19.77 -18.75 21.97
C LEU A 335 20.87 -19.45 21.15
N PHE A 336 21.45 -18.77 20.16
CA PHE A 336 22.49 -19.33 19.29
C PHE A 336 23.72 -19.79 20.10
N THR A 337 24.18 -19.00 21.07
CA THR A 337 25.29 -19.37 21.95
C THR A 337 24.95 -20.57 22.85
N SER A 338 23.67 -20.77 23.19
CA SER A 338 23.21 -21.93 23.97
C SER A 338 23.06 -23.23 23.15
N LEU A 339 23.10 -23.13 21.81
CA LEU A 339 23.05 -24.30 20.94
C LEU A 339 24.35 -25.09 21.11
N LYS A 340 24.30 -26.14 21.93
CA LYS A 340 25.38 -27.09 22.07
C LYS A 340 25.56 -27.82 20.74
N LEU A 341 26.55 -27.41 19.96
CA LEU A 341 27.13 -28.20 18.88
C LEU A 341 27.95 -29.35 19.48
N SER A 342 27.31 -30.22 20.24
CA SER A 342 27.92 -31.49 20.61
C SER A 342 28.06 -32.28 19.30
N THR A 343 29.32 -32.48 18.87
CA THR A 343 29.82 -33.14 17.64
C THR A 343 30.00 -32.27 16.38
N MET A 344 30.90 -31.28 16.42
CA MET A 344 31.45 -30.65 15.21
C MET A 344 32.98 -30.44 15.23
N ILE A 345 33.71 -31.25 16.01
CA ILE A 345 35.15 -31.49 15.84
C ILE A 345 35.39 -32.99 15.90
#